data_AF-A0A520ECG1-F1
#
_entry.id   AF-A0A520ECG1-F1
#
_cell.length_a   1.000
_cell.length_b   1.000
_cell.length_c   1.000
_cell.angle_alpha   90.00
_cell.angle_beta   90.00
_cell.angle_gamma   90.00
#
_symmetry.space_group_name_H-M   'P 1'
#
loop_
_entity.id
_entity.type
_entity.pdbx_description
1 polymer ?
#
loop_
_entity_poly.entity_id
_entity_poly.type
_entity_poly.pdbx_seq_one_letter_code
_entity_poly.pdbx_strand_id
1 'polypeptide(L)'
;MRDFDAPDATPLPRRHCFVDEAGDPTLFDAKGHELPGQEGCSKFFILGALEVADPLRLAAELNALRSRLLADPYFRHVPSMQPERKKTALAFHAKDDVPEVRREVYQLLLQHELTFFAVVRDKGRVLEYVRQRNRNDVVYR
;
A
#
# COMPACT_ATOMS: atom_id res chain seq x y z
N MET A 1 40.05 -36.56 -12.71
CA MET A 1 39.63 -35.34 -11.99
C MET A 1 38.79 -34.56 -12.98
N ARG A 2 37.46 -34.72 -12.95
CA ARG A 2 36.52 -33.95 -13.77
C ARG A 2 35.87 -32.97 -12.82
N ASP A 3 36.15 -31.70 -13.00
CA ASP A 3 35.49 -30.61 -12.30
C ASP A 3 34.01 -30.63 -12.73
N PHE A 4 33.13 -30.84 -11.76
CA PHE A 4 31.69 -30.60 -11.93
C PHE A 4 31.49 -29.10 -11.76
N ASP A 5 31.41 -28.38 -12.88
CA ASP A 5 30.91 -27.00 -12.89
C ASP A 5 29.48 -27.02 -12.34
N ALA A 6 29.28 -26.33 -11.22
CA ALA A 6 27.95 -26.12 -10.66
C ALA A 6 27.13 -25.27 -11.64
N PRO A 7 25.85 -25.59 -11.89
CA PRO A 7 25.03 -24.79 -12.78
C PRO A 7 24.94 -23.36 -12.25
N ASP A 8 25.29 -22.40 -13.11
CA ASP A 8 25.17 -20.96 -12.87
C ASP A 8 23.69 -20.66 -12.53
N ALA A 9 23.41 -20.45 -11.24
CA ALA A 9 22.07 -20.26 -10.73
C ALA A 9 21.60 -18.88 -11.21
N THR A 10 20.89 -18.85 -12.33
CA THR A 10 20.29 -17.62 -12.87
C THR A 10 19.42 -17.02 -11.76
N PRO A 11 19.73 -15.81 -11.26
CA PRO A 11 18.96 -15.23 -10.18
C PRO A 11 17.51 -15.05 -10.64
N LEU A 12 16.57 -15.52 -9.82
CA LEU A 12 15.15 -15.36 -10.10
C LEU A 12 14.83 -13.87 -10.31
N PRO A 13 13.93 -13.54 -11.25
CA PRO A 13 13.54 -12.16 -11.48
C PRO A 13 13.00 -11.55 -10.20
N ARG A 14 13.60 -10.43 -9.78
CA ARG A 14 13.24 -9.71 -8.55
C ARG A 14 11.98 -8.88 -8.83
N ARG A 15 10.93 -9.10 -8.04
CA ARG A 15 9.70 -8.30 -8.08
C ARG A 15 9.76 -7.20 -7.03
N HIS A 16 9.28 -6.01 -7.38
CA HIS A 16 9.17 -4.88 -6.46
C HIS A 16 7.70 -4.68 -6.08
N CYS A 17 7.34 -5.09 -4.86
CA CYS A 17 5.98 -5.02 -4.36
C CYS A 17 5.86 -4.00 -3.23
N PHE A 18 4.83 -3.17 -3.29
CA PHE A 18 4.44 -2.20 -2.26
C PHE A 18 3.12 -2.67 -1.67
N VAL A 19 3.09 -2.92 -0.37
CA VAL A 19 1.94 -3.48 0.33
C VAL A 19 1.31 -2.41 1.22
N ASP A 20 -0.01 -2.29 1.17
CA ASP A 20 -0.77 -1.38 2.03
C ASP A 20 -2.11 -2.00 2.41
N GLU A 21 -2.72 -1.44 3.45
CA GLU A 21 -4.00 -1.89 3.99
C GLU A 21 -5.07 -0.81 3.86
N ALA A 22 -6.30 -1.23 3.56
CA ALA A 22 -7.48 -0.37 3.69
C ALA A 22 -8.56 -1.02 4.57
N GLY A 23 -9.11 -0.24 5.50
CA GLY A 23 -10.07 -0.68 6.50
C GLY A 23 -9.44 -0.80 7.87
N ASP A 24 -10.12 -1.52 8.77
CA ASP A 24 -9.62 -1.80 10.12
C ASP A 24 -9.44 -3.32 10.29
N PRO A 25 -8.20 -3.82 10.43
CA PRO A 25 -7.93 -5.25 10.54
C PRO A 25 -8.16 -5.75 11.97
N THR A 26 -8.35 -4.83 12.93
CA THR A 26 -8.30 -5.12 14.37
C THR A 26 -9.37 -6.13 14.75
N LEU A 27 -8.96 -7.27 15.28
CA LEU A 27 -9.86 -8.35 15.68
C LEU A 27 -10.28 -8.25 17.16
N PHE A 28 -9.43 -7.65 17.99
CA PHE A 28 -9.64 -7.54 19.43
C PHE A 28 -9.46 -6.10 19.89
N ASP A 29 -10.32 -5.63 20.77
CA ASP A 29 -10.12 -4.35 21.43
C ASP A 29 -8.94 -4.39 22.43
N ALA A 30 -8.60 -3.24 23.02
CA ALA A 30 -7.53 -3.14 24.00
C ALA A 30 -7.75 -3.98 25.28
N LYS A 31 -8.97 -4.48 25.52
CA LYS A 31 -9.34 -5.36 26.64
C LYS A 31 -9.41 -6.84 26.23
N GLY A 32 -9.18 -7.15 24.95
CA GLY A 32 -9.23 -8.51 24.42
C GLY A 32 -10.62 -8.97 23.96
N HIS A 33 -11.62 -8.08 23.89
CA HIS A 33 -12.93 -8.45 23.37
C HIS A 33 -12.92 -8.52 21.84
N GLU A 34 -13.61 -9.51 21.30
CA GLU A 34 -13.72 -9.72 19.86
C GLU A 34 -14.62 -8.67 19.22
N LEU A 35 -14.07 -7.94 18.24
CA LEU A 35 -14.76 -6.90 17.49
C LEU A 35 -15.65 -7.40 16.33
N PRO A 36 -15.30 -8.48 15.59
CA PRO A 36 -16.11 -8.91 14.46
C PRO A 36 -17.55 -9.25 14.84
N GLY A 37 -18.53 -8.64 14.15
CA GLY A 37 -19.95 -8.83 14.40
C GLY A 37 -20.57 -7.86 15.41
N GLN A 38 -19.78 -6.99 16.04
CA GLN A 38 -20.30 -5.88 16.84
C GLN A 38 -20.81 -4.73 15.95
N GLU A 39 -21.81 -4.00 16.45
CA GLU A 39 -22.34 -2.81 15.77
C GLU A 39 -21.25 -1.74 15.60
N GLY A 40 -21.20 -1.10 14.43
CA GLY A 40 -20.19 -0.09 14.11
C GLY A 40 -18.82 -0.63 13.69
N CYS A 41 -18.57 -1.94 13.79
CA CYS A 41 -17.33 -2.55 13.31
C CYS A 41 -17.45 -2.98 11.84
N SER A 42 -16.47 -2.61 11.00
CA SER A 42 -16.41 -3.15 9.63
C SER A 42 -16.28 -4.67 9.67
N LYS A 43 -16.98 -5.36 8.77
CA LYS A 43 -16.85 -6.81 8.59
C LYS A 43 -15.61 -7.20 7.77
N PHE A 44 -15.14 -6.29 6.92
CA PHE A 44 -14.09 -6.56 5.95
C PHE A 44 -12.94 -5.56 6.05
N PHE A 45 -11.74 -6.01 5.69
CA PHE A 45 -10.59 -5.17 5.39
C PHE A 45 -9.92 -5.67 4.10
N ILE A 46 -9.07 -4.85 3.51
CA ILE A 46 -8.40 -5.13 2.24
C ILE A 46 -6.90 -5.07 2.46
N LEU A 47 -6.19 -6.07 1.94
CA LEU A 47 -4.75 -6.00 1.73
C LEU A 47 -4.49 -5.78 0.25
N GLY A 48 -3.83 -4.68 -0.08
CA GLY A 48 -3.40 -4.34 -1.43
C GLY A 48 -1.91 -4.60 -1.60
N ALA A 49 -1.52 -5.08 -2.77
CA ALA A 49 -0.12 -5.16 -3.19
C ALA A 49 0.00 -4.59 -4.60
N LEU A 50 0.84 -3.57 -4.77
CA LEU A 50 1.19 -3.01 -6.05
C LEU A 50 2.56 -3.54 -6.47
N GLU A 51 2.59 -4.34 -7.52
CA GLU A 51 3.83 -4.71 -8.21
C GLU A 51 4.18 -3.64 -9.23
N VAL A 52 5.44 -3.21 -9.21
CA VAL A 52 5.99 -2.16 -10.08
C VAL A 52 7.21 -2.72 -10.81
N ALA A 53 7.19 -2.70 -12.15
CA ALA A 53 8.30 -3.22 -12.94
C ALA A 53 9.59 -2.40 -12.73
N ASP A 54 9.49 -1.06 -12.74
CA ASP A 54 10.61 -0.14 -12.53
C ASP A 54 10.28 0.91 -11.45
N PRO A 55 10.51 0.60 -10.16
CA PRO A 55 10.18 1.51 -9.07
C PRO A 55 11.07 2.76 -9.05
N LEU A 56 12.30 2.69 -9.60
CA LEU A 56 13.21 3.83 -9.61
C LEU A 56 12.74 4.88 -10.59
N ARG A 57 12.35 4.46 -11.80
CA ARG A 57 11.78 5.34 -12.81
C ARG A 57 10.46 5.93 -12.35
N LEU A 58 9.55 5.10 -11.81
CA LEU A 58 8.29 5.58 -11.27
C LEU A 58 8.50 6.65 -10.18
N ALA A 59 9.42 6.42 -9.24
CA ALA A 59 9.73 7.39 -8.20
C ALA A 59 10.30 8.70 -8.77
N ALA A 60 11.21 8.62 -9.75
CA ALA A 60 11.78 9.79 -10.41
C ALA A 60 10.71 10.63 -11.12
N GLU A 61 9.82 10.00 -11.88
CA GLU A 61 8.76 10.68 -12.62
C GLU A 61 7.69 11.27 -11.68
N LEU A 62 7.31 10.55 -10.61
CA LEU A 62 6.41 11.09 -9.57
C LEU A 62 7.03 12.32 -8.88
N ASN A 63 8.33 12.27 -8.56
CA ASN A 63 9.03 13.43 -7.99
C ASN A 63 9.05 14.61 -8.96
N ALA A 64 9.33 14.36 -10.25
CA ALA A 64 9.31 15.40 -11.27
C ALA A 64 7.91 16.02 -11.44
N LEU A 65 6.86 15.21 -11.46
CA LEU A 65 5.47 15.68 -11.48
C LEU A 65 5.18 16.56 -10.25
N ARG A 66 5.56 16.10 -9.05
CA ARG A 66 5.34 16.86 -7.81
C ARG A 66 6.03 18.22 -7.86
N SER A 67 7.29 18.27 -8.29
CA SER A 67 8.03 19.52 -8.46
C SER A 67 7.36 20.47 -9.46
N ARG A 68 6.84 19.96 -10.59
CA ARG A 68 6.11 20.78 -11.56
C ARG A 68 4.82 21.35 -10.97
N LEU A 69 4.01 20.53 -10.31
CA LEU A 69 2.75 20.96 -9.73
C LEU A 69 2.95 21.96 -8.59
N LEU A 70 3.97 21.77 -7.74
CA LEU A 70 4.31 22.73 -6.68
C LEU A 70 4.77 24.09 -7.22
N ALA A 71 5.35 24.14 -8.43
CA ALA A 71 5.79 25.37 -9.08
C ALA A 71 4.67 26.07 -9.86
N ASP A 72 3.52 25.42 -10.06
CA ASP A 72 2.42 25.97 -10.84
C ASP A 72 1.60 26.97 -10.00
N PRO A 73 1.49 28.24 -10.44
CA PRO A 73 0.72 29.26 -9.74
C PRO A 73 -0.76 28.90 -9.50
N TYR A 74 -1.33 28.04 -10.34
CA TYR A 74 -2.70 27.55 -10.19
C TYR A 74 -2.92 26.87 -8.83
N PHE A 75 -1.91 26.14 -8.34
CA PHE A 75 -2.01 25.39 -7.08
C PHE A 75 -1.53 26.16 -5.85
N ARG A 76 -1.12 27.43 -5.99
CA ARG A 76 -0.54 28.25 -4.91
C ARG A 76 -1.36 28.25 -3.62
N HIS A 77 -2.68 28.21 -3.73
CA HIS A 77 -3.60 28.30 -2.59
C HIS A 77 -4.17 26.94 -2.16
N VAL A 78 -3.75 25.83 -2.77
CA VAL A 78 -4.22 24.50 -2.40
C VAL A 78 -3.59 24.07 -1.07
N PRO A 79 -4.38 23.76 -0.03
CA PRO A 79 -3.84 23.46 1.29
C PRO A 79 -2.89 22.25 1.33
N SER A 80 -3.13 21.19 0.55
CA SER A 80 -2.24 20.02 0.51
C SER A 80 -0.85 20.36 -0.07
N MET A 81 -0.74 21.44 -0.85
CA MET A 81 0.48 21.82 -1.57
C MET A 81 1.29 22.91 -0.86
N GLN A 82 0.85 23.36 0.31
CA GLN A 82 1.58 24.31 1.15
C GLN A 82 2.71 23.60 1.92
N PRO A 83 3.96 24.08 1.86
CA PRO A 83 5.09 23.49 2.58
C PRO A 83 4.84 23.31 4.08
N GLU A 84 4.15 24.26 4.70
CA GLU A 84 3.85 24.29 6.13
C GLU A 84 2.89 23.17 6.55
N ARG A 85 2.08 22.68 5.60
CA ARG A 85 1.11 21.59 5.83
C ARG A 85 1.73 20.20 5.71
N LYS A 86 2.97 20.08 5.22
CA LYS A 86 3.74 18.82 5.12
C LYS A 86 2.97 17.66 4.48
N LYS A 87 2.07 17.95 3.53
CA LYS A 87 1.29 16.95 2.78
C LYS A 87 1.95 16.69 1.42
N THR A 88 1.35 17.17 0.34
CA THR A 88 1.83 17.09 -1.05
C THR A 88 3.13 17.83 -1.28
N ALA A 89 3.51 18.72 -0.38
CA ALA A 89 4.88 19.22 -0.32
C ALA A 89 5.94 18.11 -0.11
N LEU A 90 5.57 17.00 0.54
CA LEU A 90 6.42 15.83 0.80
C LEU A 90 6.11 14.66 -0.13
N ALA A 91 4.84 14.28 -0.28
CA ALA A 91 4.39 13.18 -1.11
C ALA A 91 2.92 13.34 -1.50
N PHE A 92 2.51 12.83 -2.67
CA PHE A 92 1.10 12.87 -3.10
C PHE A 92 0.18 12.17 -2.09
N HIS A 93 -1.01 12.73 -1.88
CA HIS A 93 -2.01 12.22 -0.95
C HIS A 93 -3.31 11.87 -1.68
N ALA A 94 -3.70 10.60 -1.64
CA ALA A 94 -4.94 10.14 -2.25
C ALA A 94 -6.20 10.83 -1.69
N LYS A 95 -6.20 11.20 -0.39
CA LYS A 95 -7.34 11.85 0.29
C LYS A 95 -7.32 13.37 0.16
N ASP A 96 -6.16 13.99 0.35
CA ASP A 96 -6.05 15.43 0.58
C ASP A 96 -5.77 16.23 -0.69
N ASP A 97 -5.27 15.60 -1.75
CA ASP A 97 -5.04 16.27 -3.02
C ASP A 97 -6.34 16.60 -3.74
N VAL A 98 -6.36 17.74 -4.42
CA VAL A 98 -7.48 18.15 -5.27
C VAL A 98 -7.63 17.23 -6.49
N PRO A 99 -8.83 17.12 -7.08
CA PRO A 99 -9.09 16.22 -8.20
C PRO A 99 -8.10 16.34 -9.37
N GLU A 100 -7.65 17.55 -9.67
CA GLU A 100 -6.70 17.87 -10.74
C GLU A 100 -5.34 17.22 -10.48
N VAL A 101 -4.80 17.36 -9.26
CA VAL A 101 -3.54 16.71 -8.85
C VAL A 101 -3.67 15.19 -8.93
N ARG A 102 -4.77 14.63 -8.41
CA ARG A 102 -5.01 13.18 -8.47
C ARG A 102 -5.07 12.68 -9.91
N ARG A 103 -5.73 13.43 -10.80
CA ARG A 103 -5.80 13.11 -12.24
C ARG A 103 -4.40 13.03 -12.86
N GLU A 104 -3.54 14.02 -12.61
CA GLU A 104 -2.17 14.03 -13.14
C GLU A 104 -1.36 12.83 -12.65
N VAL A 105 -1.51 12.45 -11.37
CA VAL A 105 -0.87 11.25 -10.82
C VAL A 105 -1.39 10.00 -11.52
N TYR A 106 -2.71 9.84 -11.69
CA TYR A 106 -3.27 8.69 -12.41
C TYR A 106 -2.81 8.63 -13.87
N GLN A 107 -2.72 9.77 -14.56
CA GLN A 107 -2.21 9.83 -15.93
C GLN A 107 -0.76 9.35 -16.02
N LEU A 108 0.08 9.72 -15.05
CA LEU A 108 1.46 9.22 -14.96
C LEU A 108 1.46 7.71 -14.70
N LEU A 109 0.70 7.22 -13.71
CA LEU A 109 0.66 5.79 -13.37
C LEU A 109 0.26 4.90 -14.57
N LEU A 110 -0.63 5.37 -15.44
CA LEU A 110 -1.03 4.66 -16.66
C LEU A 110 0.10 4.47 -17.68
N GLN A 111 1.21 5.19 -17.54
CA GLN A 111 2.39 5.07 -18.41
C GLN A 111 3.39 4.01 -17.91
N HIS A 112 3.16 3.43 -16.74
CA HIS A 112 4.02 2.42 -16.11
C HIS A 112 3.40 1.04 -16.14
N GLU A 113 4.26 0.01 -16.17
CA GLU A 113 3.83 -1.37 -16.00
C GLU A 113 3.60 -1.64 -14.50
N LEU A 114 2.32 -1.66 -14.13
CA LEU A 114 1.85 -1.83 -12.76
C LEU A 114 0.86 -2.99 -12.71
N THR A 115 1.01 -3.86 -11.70
CA THR A 115 0.01 -4.90 -11.40
C THR A 115 -0.47 -4.72 -9.98
N PHE A 116 -1.77 -4.45 -9.81
CA PHE A 116 -2.39 -4.31 -8.49
C PHE A 116 -3.14 -5.58 -8.12
N PHE A 117 -2.81 -6.12 -6.95
CA PHE A 117 -3.50 -7.23 -6.32
C PHE A 117 -4.24 -6.70 -5.11
N ALA A 118 -5.48 -7.14 -4.92
CA ALA A 118 -6.24 -6.84 -3.71
C ALA A 118 -6.92 -8.10 -3.20
N VAL A 119 -6.83 -8.32 -1.89
CA VAL A 119 -7.54 -9.40 -1.22
C VAL A 119 -8.45 -8.79 -0.16
N VAL A 120 -9.75 -9.00 -0.32
CA VAL A 120 -10.75 -8.66 0.70
C VAL A 120 -10.82 -9.81 1.71
N ARG A 121 -10.68 -9.49 2.99
CA ARG A 121 -10.71 -10.45 4.09
C ARG A 121 -11.93 -10.23 4.97
N ASP A 122 -12.63 -11.32 5.28
CA ASP A 122 -13.71 -11.35 6.28
C ASP A 122 -13.11 -11.51 7.68
N LYS A 123 -13.32 -10.52 8.55
CA LYS A 123 -12.75 -10.52 9.91
C LYS A 123 -13.28 -11.67 10.77
N GLY A 124 -14.51 -12.14 10.55
CA GLY A 124 -15.05 -13.30 11.24
C GLY A 124 -14.30 -14.58 10.89
N ARG A 125 -13.94 -14.76 9.61
CA ARG A 125 -13.11 -15.89 9.15
C ARG A 125 -11.69 -15.82 9.69
N VAL A 126 -11.10 -14.62 9.73
CA VAL A 126 -9.76 -14.44 10.31
C VAL A 126 -9.78 -14.73 11.81
N LEU A 127 -10.81 -14.27 12.54
CA LEU A 127 -10.98 -14.56 13.96
C LEU A 127 -11.11 -16.08 14.22
N GLU A 128 -11.89 -16.79 13.42
CA GLU A 128 -12.01 -18.25 13.50
C GLU A 128 -10.65 -18.94 13.32
N TYR A 129 -9.86 -18.51 12.33
CA TYR A 129 -8.50 -19.00 12.10
C TYR A 129 -7.58 -18.75 13.31
N VAL A 130 -7.58 -17.52 13.86
CA VAL A 130 -6.77 -17.17 15.04
C VAL A 130 -7.16 -18.03 16.24
N ARG A 131 -8.45 -18.20 16.51
CA ARG A 131 -8.95 -19.08 17.59
C ARG A 131 -8.50 -20.53 17.41
N GLN A 132 -8.51 -21.05 16.19
CA GLN A 132 -8.00 -22.40 15.91
C GLN A 132 -6.50 -22.49 16.18
N ARG A 133 -5.73 -21.47 15.81
CA ARG A 133 -4.29 -21.45 16.02
C ARG A 133 -3.92 -21.32 17.50
N ASN A 134 -4.63 -20.49 18.26
CA ASN A 134 -4.43 -20.33 19.71
C ASN A 134 -4.66 -21.62 20.50
N ARG A 135 -5.52 -22.53 19.99
CA ARG A 135 -5.71 -23.86 20.60
C ARG A 135 -4.48 -24.76 20.47
N ASN A 136 -3.68 -24.54 19.43
CA ASN A 136 -2.50 -25.33 19.12
C ASN A 136 -1.20 -24.67 19.61
N ASP A 137 -1.20 -23.34 19.75
CA ASP A 137 -0.08 -22.53 20.24
C ASP A 137 -0.62 -21.36 21.08
N VAL A 138 -0.47 -21.47 22.40
CA VAL A 138 -1.00 -20.51 23.38
C VAL A 138 -0.27 -19.16 23.32
N VAL A 139 0.89 -19.08 22.64
CA VAL A 139 1.70 -17.85 22.51
C VAL A 139 1.34 -17.08 21.24
N TYR A 140 0.57 -17.65 20.32
CA TYR A 140 0.11 -16.97 19.11
C TYR A 140 -0.86 -15.82 19.46
N ARG A 141 -0.61 -14.63 18.91
CA ARG A 141 -1.42 -13.41 19.10
C ARG A 141 -1.78 -12.82 17.74
#